data_AF-A0A1S4DLD4-F1
#
_entry.id   AF-A0A1S4DLD4-F1
#
_cell.length_a   1.000
_cell.length_b   1.000
_cell.length_c   1.000
_cell.angle_alpha   90.00
_cell.angle_beta   90.00
_cell.angle_gamma   90.00
#
_symmetry.space_group_name_H-M   'P 1'
#
loop_
_entity.id
_entity.type
_entity.pdbx_description
1 polymer ?
#
loop_
_entity_poly.entity_id
_entity_poly.type
_entity_poly.pdbx_seq_one_letter_code
_entity_poly.pdbx_strand_id
1 'polypeptide(L)'
;VSTIDSTEIMPDIQLIENMKLSENTGIIDNMLNEFVEEDQVYKDKETVINVMKNLVVRERFQFKVKRSSATSYGESYLTQRQATSGVIASIVKDKYINPKKVYTANDIIKDIQKQHGIEVSYMKAWRAKEIAMAMIRGSPSDSYKELPKYFYMLEHTNPGTVTKLHKSEDGCFLYAYVSLYASIEGWEHCRSIMVVDGSFLKAAYKGTILIACTQDGAGKILPLAYAIVDSENNKSWEWFFVQIKGTFGVREGMCIVSARNESIFNATKAVFPEVPHCICTFHLWKNVKRTFKKHHKQLKDIFFALARAYTIEKFEYHMTEMCKIDPRVQPYLFEIGYERWSRAYSKVKRSMVMTSNIAESINAANKDARELQVMRLLEYMTNLLQQ
;
A
#
# COMPACT_ATOMS: atom_id res chain seq x y z
N VAL A 1 -50.57 8.75 5.10
CA VAL A 1 -51.49 8.44 3.98
C VAL A 1 -50.62 7.89 2.86
N SER A 2 -50.47 6.59 2.64
CA SER A 2 -51.49 5.56 2.44
C SER A 2 -51.10 4.21 3.07
N THR A 3 -52.12 3.52 3.56
CA THR A 3 -52.21 2.15 4.06
C THR A 3 -52.02 1.10 2.96
N ILE A 4 -51.31 0.01 3.26
CA ILE A 4 -51.73 -1.37 2.93
C ILE A 4 -51.34 -2.28 4.11
N ASP A 5 -52.33 -3.06 4.50
CA ASP A 5 -52.47 -3.99 5.61
C ASP A 5 -51.81 -5.35 5.30
N SER A 6 -51.38 -6.07 6.34
CA SER A 6 -51.33 -7.54 6.40
C SER A 6 -50.78 -7.99 7.75
N THR A 7 -51.71 -8.09 8.71
CA THR A 7 -51.66 -9.07 9.78
C THR A 7 -51.58 -10.50 9.21
N GLU A 8 -50.56 -11.26 9.61
CA GLU A 8 -50.64 -12.73 9.72
C GLU A 8 -50.18 -13.14 11.12
N ILE A 9 -51.17 -13.16 12.02
CA ILE A 9 -51.49 -14.23 12.97
C ILE A 9 -50.31 -15.15 13.35
N MET A 10 -49.72 -14.93 14.52
CA MET A 10 -49.04 -15.99 15.27
C MET A 10 -50.10 -16.89 15.91
N PRO A 11 -50.07 -18.22 15.73
CA PRO A 11 -50.93 -19.10 16.48
C PRO A 11 -50.43 -19.29 17.92
N ASP A 12 -51.41 -19.18 18.81
CA ASP A 12 -51.49 -19.49 20.23
C ASP A 12 -50.29 -20.15 20.93
N ILE A 13 -49.86 -19.45 21.99
CA ILE A 13 -49.12 -19.98 23.13
C ILE A 13 -50.00 -21.05 23.80
N GLN A 14 -49.63 -22.32 23.67
CA GLN A 14 -50.01 -23.33 24.67
C GLN A 14 -48.93 -23.37 25.74
N LEU A 15 -49.25 -22.78 26.90
CA LEU A 15 -48.60 -23.13 28.16
C LEU A 15 -48.86 -24.62 28.43
N ILE A 16 -47.84 -25.44 28.25
CA ILE A 16 -47.78 -26.76 28.87
C ILE A 16 -46.88 -26.61 30.10
N GLU A 17 -47.53 -26.42 31.25
CA GLU A 17 -46.95 -26.72 32.55
C GLU A 17 -46.59 -28.21 32.59
N ASN A 18 -45.30 -28.53 32.71
CA ASN A 18 -44.79 -29.68 33.47
C ASN A 18 -43.26 -29.57 33.59
N MET A 19 -42.82 -28.68 34.48
CA MET A 19 -41.43 -28.68 34.96
C MET A 19 -41.21 -29.91 35.85
N LYS A 20 -40.47 -30.91 35.35
CA LYS A 20 -39.58 -31.70 36.19
C LYS A 20 -38.18 -31.11 36.05
N LEU A 21 -37.77 -30.34 37.07
CA LEU A 21 -36.37 -29.96 37.26
C LEU A 21 -35.55 -31.23 37.48
N SER A 22 -34.66 -31.58 36.54
CA SER A 22 -33.55 -32.49 36.80
C SER A 22 -32.33 -31.66 37.19
N GLU A 23 -31.87 -31.87 38.42
CA GLU A 23 -30.63 -31.32 38.98
C GLU A 23 -29.41 -31.85 38.20
N ASN A 24 -28.83 -31.05 37.31
CA ASN A 24 -27.41 -31.12 36.94
C ASN A 24 -26.96 -29.91 36.11
N THR A 25 -26.73 -28.75 36.75
CA THR A 25 -26.20 -27.56 36.06
C THR A 25 -24.75 -27.28 36.47
N GLY A 26 -23.82 -28.06 35.92
CA GLY A 26 -22.40 -27.72 35.94
C GLY A 26 -22.12 -26.54 35.01
N ILE A 27 -21.46 -25.49 35.51
CA ILE A 27 -21.05 -24.34 34.69
C ILE A 27 -19.92 -24.79 33.75
N ILE A 28 -20.10 -24.61 32.44
CA ILE A 28 -19.11 -24.95 31.42
C ILE A 28 -18.06 -23.84 31.34
N ASP A 29 -16.80 -24.19 31.61
CA ASP A 29 -15.63 -23.32 31.48
C ASP A 29 -14.63 -23.76 30.39
N ASN A 30 -14.87 -24.93 29.78
CA ASN A 30 -14.03 -25.48 28.72
C ASN A 30 -14.42 -24.93 27.34
N MET A 31 -13.52 -24.16 26.73
CA MET A 31 -13.68 -23.58 25.38
C MET A 31 -13.71 -24.61 24.24
N LEU A 32 -13.30 -25.86 24.50
CA LEU A 32 -13.31 -26.97 23.54
C LEU A 32 -14.45 -27.96 23.79
N ASN A 33 -15.45 -27.60 24.61
CA ASN A 33 -16.58 -28.49 24.85
C ASN A 33 -17.29 -28.85 23.52
N GLU A 34 -17.43 -30.15 23.24
CA GLU A 34 -18.01 -30.66 21.99
C GLU A 34 -19.50 -31.01 22.12
N PHE A 35 -20.03 -31.01 23.34
CA PHE A 35 -21.39 -31.40 23.69
C PHE A 35 -22.20 -30.18 24.15
N VAL A 36 -23.14 -29.76 23.32
CA VAL A 36 -24.01 -28.62 23.56
C VAL A 36 -25.46 -29.09 23.68
N GLU A 37 -26.11 -28.75 24.78
CA GLU A 37 -27.50 -29.08 25.11
C GLU A 37 -28.29 -27.80 25.44
N GLU A 38 -29.62 -27.84 25.31
CA GLU A 38 -30.49 -26.74 25.73
C GLU A 38 -30.35 -26.47 27.23
N ASP A 39 -30.40 -25.20 27.63
CA ASP A 39 -30.27 -24.70 29.01
C ASP A 39 -28.90 -24.86 29.70
N GLN A 40 -27.82 -25.12 28.95
CA GLN A 40 -26.45 -25.11 29.47
C GLN A 40 -25.98 -23.71 29.90
N VAL A 41 -25.27 -23.65 31.04
CA VAL A 41 -24.73 -22.40 31.62
C VAL A 41 -23.23 -22.33 31.39
N TYR A 42 -22.75 -21.23 30.83
CA TYR A 42 -21.34 -21.01 30.51
C TYR A 42 -20.73 -19.91 31.40
N LYS A 43 -19.46 -20.09 31.76
CA LYS A 43 -18.72 -19.19 32.66
C LYS A 43 -18.65 -17.75 32.15
N ASP A 44 -18.40 -17.57 30.85
CA ASP A 44 -18.27 -16.25 30.24
C ASP A 44 -18.64 -16.27 28.75
N LYS A 45 -18.81 -15.07 28.18
CA LYS A 45 -19.18 -14.86 26.78
C LYS A 45 -18.16 -15.45 25.81
N GLU A 46 -16.87 -15.46 26.16
CA GLU A 46 -15.81 -15.95 25.28
C GLU A 46 -15.87 -17.47 25.14
N THR A 47 -16.16 -18.17 26.24
CA THR A 47 -16.36 -19.62 26.30
C THR A 47 -17.53 -20.05 25.43
N VAL A 48 -18.70 -19.38 25.54
CA VAL A 48 -19.86 -19.62 24.66
C VAL A 48 -19.48 -19.42 23.20
N ILE A 49 -18.79 -18.32 22.88
CA ILE A 49 -18.43 -18.00 21.50
C ILE A 49 -17.50 -19.05 20.91
N ASN A 50 -16.53 -19.57 21.67
CA ASN A 50 -15.57 -20.55 21.17
C ASN A 50 -16.18 -21.96 21.02
N VAL A 51 -17.00 -22.40 21.99
CA VAL A 51 -17.77 -23.65 21.89
C VAL A 51 -18.71 -23.60 20.68
N MET A 52 -19.46 -22.52 20.53
CA MET A 52 -20.41 -22.37 19.43
C MET A 52 -19.74 -22.18 18.08
N LYS A 53 -18.54 -21.60 17.99
CA LYS A 53 -17.76 -21.56 16.73
C LYS A 53 -17.49 -22.98 16.21
N ASN A 54 -17.14 -23.92 17.09
CA ASN A 54 -16.86 -25.30 16.71
C ASN A 54 -18.17 -26.03 16.30
N LEU A 55 -19.23 -25.88 17.09
CA LEU A 55 -20.52 -26.51 16.84
C LEU A 55 -21.18 -26.00 15.54
N VAL A 56 -21.12 -24.70 15.27
CA VAL A 56 -21.65 -24.07 14.05
C VAL A 56 -20.99 -24.60 12.79
N VAL A 57 -19.69 -24.89 12.87
CA VAL A 57 -18.93 -25.46 11.75
C VAL A 57 -19.30 -26.94 11.55
N ARG A 58 -19.51 -27.70 12.63
CA ARG A 58 -19.91 -29.12 12.59
C ARG A 58 -21.35 -29.30 12.07
N GLU A 59 -22.29 -28.56 12.64
CA GLU A 59 -23.74 -28.75 12.47
C GLU A 59 -24.38 -27.77 11.47
N ARG A 60 -23.58 -26.87 10.87
CA ARG A 60 -23.96 -25.98 9.75
C ARG A 60 -25.15 -25.05 10.05
N PHE A 61 -25.18 -24.35 11.19
CA PHE A 61 -26.26 -23.41 11.52
C PHE A 61 -25.78 -22.01 11.94
N GLN A 62 -26.69 -21.03 12.05
CA GLN A 62 -26.39 -19.69 12.57
C GLN A 62 -26.92 -19.54 14.00
N PHE A 63 -26.14 -18.87 14.86
CA PHE A 63 -26.53 -18.55 16.22
C PHE A 63 -26.36 -17.06 16.51
N LYS A 64 -27.21 -16.54 17.39
CA LYS A 64 -26.97 -15.27 18.09
C LYS A 64 -26.96 -15.56 19.58
N VAL A 65 -25.89 -15.13 20.25
CA VAL A 65 -25.81 -15.14 21.71
C VAL A 65 -26.51 -13.88 22.21
N LYS A 66 -27.61 -14.05 22.94
CA LYS A 66 -28.27 -12.95 23.67
C LYS A 66 -27.96 -13.10 25.15
N ARG A 67 -27.86 -11.97 25.85
CA ARG A 67 -27.72 -11.99 27.30
C ARG A 67 -29.09 -12.32 27.90
N SER A 68 -29.19 -13.45 28.61
CA SER A 68 -30.44 -13.91 29.21
C SER A 68 -30.65 -13.34 30.62
N SER A 69 -29.58 -12.96 31.34
CA SER A 69 -29.66 -12.23 32.62
C SER A 69 -28.37 -11.48 32.99
N ALA A 70 -28.32 -10.86 34.19
CA ALA A 70 -27.12 -10.22 34.73
C ALA A 70 -25.91 -11.17 34.82
N THR A 71 -26.14 -12.48 34.94
CA THR A 71 -25.13 -13.53 35.13
C THR A 71 -25.22 -14.68 34.10
N SER A 72 -26.08 -14.60 33.07
CA SER A 72 -26.26 -15.68 32.08
C SER A 72 -26.44 -15.19 30.63
N TYR A 73 -26.02 -16.03 29.67
CA TYR A 73 -26.25 -15.87 28.24
C TYR A 73 -27.09 -17.04 27.72
N GLY A 74 -28.02 -16.78 26.80
CA GLY A 74 -28.87 -17.79 26.15
C GLY A 74 -28.78 -17.68 24.63
N GLU A 75 -29.13 -18.75 23.94
CA GLU A 75 -28.96 -18.89 22.50
C GLU A 75 -30.28 -18.81 21.74
N SER A 76 -30.25 -18.23 20.54
CA SER A 76 -31.36 -18.30 19.59
C SER A 76 -30.85 -18.80 18.24
N TYR A 77 -31.41 -19.92 17.78
CA TYR A 77 -31.10 -20.53 16.49
C TYR A 77 -31.74 -19.76 15.33
N LEU A 78 -30.95 -19.45 14.30
CA LEU A 78 -31.44 -18.90 13.04
C LEU A 78 -31.45 -20.03 11.99
N THR A 79 -32.59 -20.26 11.35
CA THR A 79 -32.88 -21.38 10.45
C THR A 79 -32.11 -21.39 9.12
N GLN A 80 -31.14 -20.48 8.91
CA GLN A 80 -30.29 -20.47 7.71
C GLN A 80 -28.92 -21.11 7.94
N ARG A 81 -28.69 -22.22 7.22
CA ARG A 81 -27.51 -23.08 7.28
C ARG A 81 -26.28 -22.54 6.55
N GLN A 82 -25.73 -21.39 6.94
CA GLN A 82 -24.50 -20.90 6.31
C GLN A 82 -23.56 -20.17 7.27
N ALA A 83 -22.28 -20.58 7.27
CA ALA A 83 -21.20 -19.88 7.96
C ALA A 83 -21.16 -18.41 7.52
N THR A 84 -20.97 -17.51 8.49
CA THR A 84 -20.84 -16.08 8.24
C THR A 84 -19.41 -15.74 7.80
N SER A 85 -19.24 -14.62 7.11
CA SER A 85 -17.89 -14.17 6.72
C SER A 85 -16.97 -13.95 7.93
N GLY A 86 -17.50 -13.58 9.11
CA GLY A 86 -16.68 -13.41 10.33
C GLY A 86 -16.14 -14.72 10.91
N VAL A 87 -16.93 -15.80 10.86
CA VAL A 87 -16.48 -17.13 11.29
C VAL A 87 -15.40 -17.64 10.33
N ILE A 88 -15.65 -17.56 9.01
CA ILE A 88 -14.68 -17.95 7.99
C ILE A 88 -13.38 -17.14 8.13
N ALA A 89 -13.49 -15.83 8.36
CA ALA A 89 -12.34 -14.96 8.57
C ALA A 89 -11.45 -15.39 9.74
N SER A 90 -12.07 -15.78 10.86
CA SER A 90 -11.35 -16.23 12.06
C SER A 90 -10.55 -17.50 11.83
N ILE A 91 -11.06 -18.40 10.98
CA ILE A 91 -10.40 -19.67 10.60
C ILE A 91 -9.19 -19.41 9.70
N VAL A 92 -9.32 -18.49 8.75
CA VAL A 92 -8.29 -18.27 7.71
C VAL A 92 -7.30 -17.16 8.03
N LYS A 93 -7.48 -16.40 9.13
CA LYS A 93 -6.66 -15.23 9.46
C LYS A 93 -5.16 -15.53 9.43
N ASP A 94 -4.71 -16.66 9.97
CA ASP A 94 -3.27 -16.95 10.06
C ASP A 94 -2.60 -17.10 8.69
N LYS A 95 -3.37 -17.38 7.64
CA LYS A 95 -2.90 -17.42 6.24
C LYS A 95 -2.45 -16.04 5.73
N TYR A 96 -2.87 -14.95 6.39
CA TYR A 96 -2.63 -13.56 5.99
C TYR A 96 -1.55 -12.83 6.80
N ILE A 97 -0.89 -13.51 7.75
CA ILE A 97 0.20 -12.95 8.57
C ILE A 97 1.40 -12.57 7.69
N ASN A 98 1.80 -13.47 6.79
CA ASN A 98 2.90 -13.20 5.86
C ASN A 98 2.38 -12.52 4.58
N PRO A 99 2.72 -11.24 4.32
CA PRO A 99 2.24 -10.53 3.14
C PRO A 99 2.79 -11.07 1.82
N LYS A 100 3.89 -11.83 1.84
CA LYS A 100 4.45 -12.47 0.63
C LYS A 100 3.63 -13.68 0.15
N LYS A 101 2.77 -14.22 1.02
CA LYS A 101 1.93 -15.38 0.69
C LYS A 101 0.61 -14.90 0.08
N VAL A 102 0.38 -15.22 -1.19
CA VAL A 102 -0.89 -14.93 -1.85
C VAL A 102 -1.92 -15.98 -1.44
N TYR A 103 -2.95 -15.56 -0.72
CA TYR A 103 -4.09 -16.41 -0.33
C TYR A 103 -5.40 -15.72 -0.75
N THR A 104 -6.01 -16.24 -1.82
CA THR A 104 -7.12 -15.60 -2.54
C THR A 104 -8.48 -15.99 -1.99
N ALA A 105 -9.53 -15.28 -2.42
CA ALA A 105 -10.90 -15.67 -2.11
C ALA A 105 -11.24 -17.08 -2.63
N ASN A 106 -10.68 -17.48 -3.78
CA ASN A 106 -10.86 -18.83 -4.31
C ASN A 106 -10.15 -19.88 -3.46
N ASP A 107 -9.00 -19.54 -2.87
CA ASP A 107 -8.31 -20.44 -1.93
C ASP A 107 -9.12 -20.61 -0.65
N ILE A 108 -9.75 -19.54 -0.14
CA ILE A 108 -10.72 -19.64 0.97
C ILE A 108 -11.85 -20.60 0.62
N ILE A 109 -12.48 -20.46 -0.55
CA ILE A 109 -13.59 -21.35 -0.96
C ILE A 109 -13.13 -22.80 -0.97
N LYS A 110 -11.98 -23.08 -1.58
CA LYS A 110 -11.41 -24.44 -1.67
C LYS A 110 -11.07 -25.01 -0.29
N ASP A 111 -10.38 -24.25 0.55
CA ASP A 111 -9.92 -24.72 1.86
C ASP A 111 -11.10 -24.95 2.80
N ILE A 112 -12.08 -24.04 2.82
CA ILE A 112 -13.28 -24.18 3.65
C ILE A 112 -14.15 -25.34 3.18
N GLN A 113 -14.29 -25.54 1.86
CA GLN A 113 -15.00 -26.71 1.32
C GLN A 113 -14.26 -28.01 1.69
N LYS A 114 -12.93 -28.03 1.58
CA LYS A 114 -12.11 -29.23 1.85
C LYS A 114 -12.08 -29.60 3.33
N GLN A 115 -11.91 -28.60 4.21
CA GLN A 115 -11.72 -28.83 5.64
C GLN A 115 -13.03 -28.96 6.40
N HIS A 116 -14.09 -28.30 5.93
CA HIS A 116 -15.35 -28.19 6.67
C HIS A 116 -16.60 -28.58 5.84
N GLY A 117 -16.46 -28.86 4.54
CA GLY A 117 -17.60 -29.22 3.69
C GLY A 117 -18.62 -28.09 3.48
N ILE A 118 -18.21 -26.84 3.71
CA ILE A 118 -19.09 -25.67 3.64
C ILE A 118 -18.94 -24.98 2.28
N GLU A 119 -20.04 -24.88 1.54
CA GLU A 119 -20.09 -24.11 0.30
C GLU A 119 -20.09 -22.61 0.59
N VAL A 120 -19.11 -21.91 0.03
CA VAL A 120 -18.92 -20.46 0.22
C VAL A 120 -19.00 -19.75 -1.12
N SER A 121 -19.90 -18.79 -1.24
CA SER A 121 -19.95 -17.92 -2.42
C SER A 121 -18.72 -17.01 -2.49
N TYR A 122 -18.31 -16.63 -3.70
CA TYR A 122 -17.16 -15.75 -3.91
C TYR A 122 -17.23 -14.45 -3.09
N MET A 123 -18.38 -13.77 -3.09
CA MET A 123 -18.57 -12.54 -2.32
C MET A 123 -18.44 -12.76 -0.81
N LYS A 124 -18.86 -13.92 -0.31
CA LYS A 124 -18.73 -14.27 1.11
C LYS A 124 -17.28 -14.58 1.49
N ALA A 125 -16.56 -15.29 0.63
CA ALA A 125 -15.13 -15.56 0.80
C ALA A 125 -14.30 -14.26 0.70
N TRP A 126 -14.64 -13.37 -0.23
CA TRP A 126 -14.01 -12.06 -0.35
C TRP A 126 -14.24 -11.21 0.90
N ARG A 127 -15.48 -11.12 1.41
CA ARG A 127 -15.75 -10.44 2.69
C ARG A 127 -15.01 -11.08 3.87
N ALA A 128 -14.90 -12.41 3.90
CA ALA A 128 -14.16 -13.11 4.94
C ALA A 128 -12.66 -12.78 4.90
N LYS A 129 -12.07 -12.69 3.69
CA LYS A 129 -10.71 -12.20 3.48
C LYS A 129 -10.53 -10.80 4.05
N GLU A 130 -11.41 -9.86 3.71
CA GLU A 130 -11.30 -8.48 4.19
C GLU A 130 -11.39 -8.39 5.73
N ILE A 131 -12.30 -9.15 6.35
CA ILE A 131 -12.42 -9.22 7.81
C ILE A 131 -11.18 -9.86 8.44
N ALA A 132 -10.66 -10.95 7.87
CA ALA A 132 -9.45 -11.62 8.38
C ALA A 132 -8.23 -10.69 8.32
N MET A 133 -8.10 -9.95 7.23
CA MET A 133 -7.06 -8.94 7.05
C MET A 133 -7.22 -7.80 8.06
N ALA A 134 -8.44 -7.32 8.30
CA ALA A 134 -8.71 -6.30 9.31
C ALA A 134 -8.42 -6.77 10.74
N MET A 135 -8.68 -8.04 11.07
CA MET A 135 -8.35 -8.63 12.37
C MET A 135 -6.84 -8.63 12.65
N ILE A 136 -6.01 -8.86 11.63
CA ILE A 136 -4.54 -8.94 11.78
C ILE A 136 -3.89 -7.56 11.69
N ARG A 137 -4.37 -6.74 10.75
CA ARG A 137 -3.72 -5.49 10.36
C ARG A 137 -4.35 -4.27 11.01
N GLY A 138 -5.51 -4.41 11.65
CA GLY A 138 -6.32 -3.30 12.19
C GLY A 138 -7.31 -2.77 11.15
N SER A 139 -8.07 -1.73 11.50
CA SER A 139 -8.82 -1.00 10.48
C SER A 139 -7.89 -0.03 9.75
N PRO A 140 -8.06 0.16 8.43
CA PRO A 140 -7.32 1.17 7.71
C PRO A 140 -7.39 2.56 8.39
N SER A 141 -8.56 2.97 8.89
CA SER A 141 -8.74 4.29 9.53
C SER A 141 -7.91 4.42 10.81
N ASP A 142 -7.88 3.36 11.64
CA ASP A 142 -7.13 3.39 12.88
C ASP A 142 -5.62 3.46 12.63
N SER A 143 -5.13 2.84 11.55
CA SER A 143 -3.71 2.95 11.18
C SER A 143 -3.26 4.40 10.92
N TYR A 144 -4.10 5.24 10.33
CA TYR A 144 -3.76 6.66 10.12
C TYR A 144 -3.77 7.47 11.42
N LYS A 145 -4.60 7.09 12.41
CA LYS A 145 -4.64 7.77 13.72
C LYS A 145 -3.37 7.57 14.54
N GLU A 146 -2.64 6.47 14.29
CA GLU A 146 -1.41 6.15 15.00
C GLU A 146 -0.16 6.84 14.42
N LEU A 147 -0.25 7.46 13.23
CA LEU A 147 0.88 8.16 12.58
C LEU A 147 1.57 9.21 13.45
N PRO A 148 0.86 10.10 14.17
CA PRO A 148 1.52 11.09 15.03
C PRO A 148 2.37 10.45 16.14
N LYS A 149 1.86 9.36 16.75
CA LYS A 149 2.60 8.64 17.80
C LYS A 149 3.80 7.91 17.21
N TYR A 150 3.63 7.29 16.04
CA TYR A 150 4.72 6.62 15.33
C TYR A 150 5.85 7.58 14.99
N PHE A 151 5.53 8.75 14.43
CA PHE A 151 6.51 9.78 14.11
C PHE A 151 7.24 10.29 15.35
N TYR A 152 6.50 10.57 16.43
CA TYR A 152 7.10 10.93 17.70
C TYR A 152 8.10 9.86 18.20
N MET A 153 7.70 8.60 18.19
CA MET A 153 8.57 7.50 18.61
C MET A 153 9.77 7.31 17.69
N LEU A 154 9.59 7.48 16.37
CA LEU A 154 10.66 7.34 15.39
C LEU A 154 11.74 8.41 15.57
N GLU A 155 11.32 9.67 15.78
CA GLU A 155 12.25 10.78 16.07
C GLU A 155 12.93 10.62 17.43
N HIS A 156 12.22 10.10 18.43
CA HIS A 156 12.77 9.87 19.77
C HIS A 156 13.79 8.72 19.81
N THR A 157 13.52 7.63 19.10
CA THR A 157 14.39 6.44 19.07
C THR A 157 15.52 6.56 18.07
N ASN A 158 15.40 7.43 17.05
CA ASN A 158 16.43 7.70 16.08
C ASN A 158 16.65 9.23 15.94
N PRO A 159 17.30 9.87 16.92
CA PRO A 159 17.53 11.31 16.93
C PRO A 159 18.18 11.80 15.63
N GLY A 160 17.68 12.92 15.10
CA GLY A 160 18.09 13.47 13.79
C GLY A 160 17.24 12.98 12.62
N THR A 161 16.36 11.99 12.83
CA THR A 161 15.31 11.66 11.87
C THR A 161 14.35 12.82 11.70
N VAL A 162 13.93 13.09 10.46
CA VAL A 162 12.96 14.13 10.14
C VAL A 162 11.68 13.48 9.67
N THR A 163 10.58 13.72 10.39
CA THR A 163 9.24 13.36 9.94
C THR A 163 8.38 14.60 9.74
N LYS A 164 7.42 14.52 8.82
CA LYS A 164 6.41 15.58 8.63
C LYS A 164 5.04 14.98 8.38
N LEU A 165 4.06 15.51 9.09
CA LEU A 165 2.66 15.16 8.94
C LEU A 165 1.90 16.41 8.46
N HIS A 166 1.23 16.30 7.32
CA HIS A 166 0.36 17.33 6.80
C HIS A 166 -1.09 16.87 6.89
N LYS A 167 -1.96 17.75 7.37
CA LYS A 167 -3.40 17.52 7.52
C LYS A 167 -4.16 18.51 6.63
N SER A 168 -5.34 18.10 6.17
CA SER A 168 -6.29 19.01 5.54
C SER A 168 -6.82 20.04 6.55
N GLU A 169 -7.56 21.03 6.04
CA GLU A 169 -8.23 22.05 6.86
C GLU A 169 -9.18 21.42 7.89
N ASP A 170 -9.85 20.33 7.51
CA ASP A 170 -10.73 19.54 8.41
C ASP A 170 -9.98 18.66 9.42
N GLY A 171 -8.65 18.76 9.48
CA GLY A 171 -7.81 17.98 10.41
C GLY A 171 -7.58 16.52 10.00
N CYS A 172 -8.01 16.11 8.82
CA CYS A 172 -7.79 14.77 8.29
C CYS A 172 -6.35 14.60 7.79
N PHE A 173 -5.80 13.39 7.89
CA PHE A 173 -4.50 13.07 7.30
C PHE A 173 -4.50 13.36 5.79
N LEU A 174 -3.45 14.02 5.32
CA LEU A 174 -3.24 14.26 3.89
C LEU A 174 -1.88 13.71 3.44
N TYR A 175 -0.77 14.20 4.01
CA TYR A 175 0.58 13.76 3.64
C TYR A 175 1.41 13.31 4.84
N ALA A 176 2.31 12.35 4.59
CA ALA A 176 3.33 11.91 5.53
C ALA A 176 4.69 11.90 4.82
N TYR A 177 5.75 12.31 5.51
CA TYR A 177 7.13 12.30 5.03
C TYR A 177 8.03 11.73 6.13
N VAL A 178 9.01 10.93 5.71
CA VAL A 178 10.05 10.40 6.59
C VAL A 178 11.40 10.44 5.87
N SER A 179 12.41 10.94 6.57
CA SER A 179 13.82 10.85 6.21
C SER A 179 14.60 10.45 7.45
N LEU A 180 15.22 9.27 7.43
CA LEU A 180 15.94 8.74 8.59
C LEU A 180 17.29 9.44 8.76
N TYR A 181 17.74 9.58 10.01
CA TYR A 181 19.02 10.22 10.32
C TYR A 181 20.19 9.66 9.49
N ALA A 182 20.30 8.32 9.39
CA ALA A 182 21.35 7.67 8.59
C ALA A 182 21.31 8.06 7.09
N SER A 183 20.12 8.26 6.52
CA SER A 183 19.96 8.72 5.13
C SER A 183 20.36 10.19 4.97
N ILE A 184 20.07 11.02 5.98
CA ILE A 184 20.43 12.43 6.03
C ILE A 184 21.96 12.58 6.08
N GLU A 185 22.62 11.90 7.00
CA GLU A 185 24.09 11.93 7.12
C GLU A 185 24.76 11.30 5.90
N GLY A 186 24.22 10.18 5.39
CA GLY A 186 24.77 9.48 4.24
C GLY A 186 24.73 10.30 2.95
N TRP A 187 23.82 11.27 2.83
CA TRP A 187 23.70 12.13 1.65
C TRP A 187 25.00 12.88 1.33
N GLU A 188 25.71 13.39 2.34
CA GLU A 188 26.95 14.15 2.15
C GLU A 188 28.07 13.31 1.55
N HIS A 189 28.05 12.00 1.76
CA HIS A 189 29.04 11.05 1.24
C HIS A 189 28.61 10.42 -0.09
N CYS A 190 27.37 10.67 -0.53
CA CYS A 190 26.84 10.16 -1.78
C CYS A 190 27.04 11.15 -2.94
N ARG A 191 26.84 10.63 -4.15
CA ARG A 191 26.79 11.47 -5.37
C ARG A 191 25.70 12.52 -5.20
N SER A 192 25.97 13.76 -5.62
CA SER A 192 24.98 14.85 -5.64
C SER A 192 23.88 14.65 -6.71
N ILE A 193 23.34 13.44 -6.83
CA ILE A 193 22.29 13.08 -7.79
C ILE A 193 21.16 12.49 -6.98
N MET A 194 20.01 13.17 -7.01
CA MET A 194 18.79 12.69 -6.38
C MET A 194 17.85 12.15 -7.44
N VAL A 195 17.50 10.88 -7.33
CA VAL A 195 16.55 10.22 -8.22
C VAL A 195 15.22 10.10 -7.50
N VAL A 196 14.15 10.64 -8.10
CA VAL A 196 12.80 10.58 -7.54
C VAL A 196 11.84 9.82 -8.44
N ASP A 197 10.93 9.08 -7.82
CA ASP A 197 9.86 8.36 -8.51
C ASP A 197 8.63 8.19 -7.62
N GLY A 198 7.47 8.06 -8.26
CA GLY A 198 6.20 7.82 -7.60
C GLY A 198 5.66 6.42 -7.91
N SER A 199 4.89 5.87 -6.98
CA SER A 199 4.27 4.56 -7.17
C SER A 199 2.94 4.47 -6.45
N PHE A 200 1.92 3.95 -7.13
CA PHE A 200 0.60 3.79 -6.51
C PHE A 200 0.63 2.81 -5.35
N LEU A 201 -0.01 3.20 -4.26
CA LEU A 201 -0.41 2.32 -3.16
C LEU A 201 -1.60 1.46 -3.60
N LYS A 202 -1.64 0.24 -3.10
CA LYS A 202 -2.68 -0.75 -3.42
C LYS A 202 -3.65 -1.01 -2.26
N ALA A 203 -3.40 -0.39 -1.11
CA ALA A 203 -4.22 -0.52 0.08
C ALA A 203 -5.62 0.11 -0.11
N ALA A 204 -6.50 -0.11 0.88
CA ALA A 204 -7.89 0.36 0.85
C ALA A 204 -8.01 1.88 0.63
N TYR A 205 -7.16 2.67 1.28
CA TYR A 205 -7.00 4.09 0.98
C TYR A 205 -5.94 4.23 -0.11
N LYS A 206 -6.43 4.32 -1.34
CA LYS A 206 -5.61 4.58 -2.52
C LYS A 206 -4.84 5.88 -2.31
N GLY A 207 -3.58 5.88 -2.71
CA GLY A 207 -2.65 7.00 -2.59
C GLY A 207 -1.39 6.70 -3.39
N THR A 208 -0.38 7.55 -3.25
CA THR A 208 0.91 7.37 -3.92
C THR A 208 2.02 7.41 -2.87
N ILE A 209 2.98 6.48 -2.98
CA ILE A 209 4.27 6.62 -2.31
C ILE A 209 5.24 7.34 -3.25
N LEU A 210 5.83 8.42 -2.77
CA LEU A 210 6.93 9.12 -3.43
C LEU A 210 8.23 8.74 -2.75
N ILE A 211 9.28 8.50 -3.52
CA ILE A 211 10.59 8.12 -2.99
C ILE A 211 11.66 8.99 -3.62
N ALA A 212 12.63 9.40 -2.81
CA ALA A 212 13.89 9.97 -3.23
C ALA A 212 15.03 9.02 -2.86
N CYS A 213 15.94 8.77 -3.80
CA CYS A 213 17.12 7.93 -3.63
C CYS A 213 18.36 8.61 -4.20
N THR A 214 19.53 8.15 -3.79
CA THR A 214 20.81 8.47 -4.40
C THR A 214 21.69 7.22 -4.52
N GLN A 215 22.92 7.39 -4.98
CA GLN A 215 23.93 6.36 -4.97
C GLN A 215 25.22 6.85 -4.30
N ASP A 216 25.87 5.94 -3.59
CA ASP A 216 27.22 6.17 -3.06
C ASP A 216 28.29 6.15 -4.19
N GLY A 217 29.54 6.33 -3.80
CA GLY A 217 30.69 6.24 -4.72
C GLY A 217 30.79 4.89 -5.44
N ALA A 218 30.40 3.80 -4.76
CA ALA A 218 30.42 2.42 -5.27
C ALA A 218 29.19 2.05 -6.12
N GLY A 219 28.18 2.93 -6.21
CA GLY A 219 26.96 2.70 -6.97
C GLY A 219 25.87 1.95 -6.19
N LYS A 220 26.04 1.73 -4.88
CA LYS A 220 24.95 1.20 -4.04
C LYS A 220 23.88 2.25 -3.85
N ILE A 221 22.62 1.82 -3.81
CA ILE A 221 21.48 2.70 -3.65
C ILE A 221 21.34 3.07 -2.18
N LEU A 222 21.29 4.37 -1.89
CA LEU A 222 20.89 4.91 -0.60
C LEU A 222 19.54 5.60 -0.77
N PRO A 223 18.44 5.05 -0.22
CA PRO A 223 17.20 5.79 -0.19
C PRO A 223 17.31 6.95 0.80
N LEU A 224 16.88 8.12 0.36
CA LEU A 224 16.99 9.37 1.11
C LEU A 224 15.73 9.63 1.93
N ALA A 225 14.58 9.59 1.28
CA ALA A 225 13.30 9.84 1.93
C ALA A 225 12.16 9.18 1.19
N TYR A 226 11.03 9.03 1.88
CA TYR A 226 9.78 8.62 1.28
C TYR A 226 8.61 9.41 1.85
N ALA A 227 7.56 9.55 1.05
CA ALA A 227 6.34 10.22 1.44
C ALA A 227 5.10 9.46 0.99
N ILE A 228 4.04 9.53 1.78
CA ILE A 228 2.71 9.07 1.41
C ILE A 228 1.88 10.29 1.10
N VAL A 229 1.34 10.32 -0.13
CA VAL A 229 0.51 11.41 -0.63
C VAL A 229 -0.79 10.88 -1.25
N ASP A 230 -1.73 11.79 -1.47
CA ASP A 230 -3.05 11.49 -2.05
C ASP A 230 -2.97 11.02 -3.52
N SER A 231 -2.10 11.63 -4.33
CA SER A 231 -1.88 11.28 -5.73
C SER A 231 -0.62 11.94 -6.31
N GLU A 232 -0.21 11.56 -7.53
CA GLU A 232 0.83 12.27 -8.29
C GLU A 232 0.27 13.55 -8.91
N ASN A 233 0.19 14.62 -8.11
CA ASN A 233 -0.26 15.93 -8.57
C ASN A 233 0.74 17.04 -8.18
N ASN A 234 0.51 18.26 -8.68
CA ASN A 234 1.40 19.40 -8.44
C ASN A 234 1.61 19.69 -6.96
N LYS A 235 0.54 19.70 -6.15
CA LYS A 235 0.60 20.01 -4.71
C LYS A 235 1.43 18.97 -3.96
N SER A 236 1.23 17.70 -4.28
CA SER A 236 1.91 16.58 -3.62
C SER A 236 3.40 16.55 -3.91
N TRP A 237 3.79 16.79 -5.17
CA TRP A 237 5.21 16.88 -5.56
C TRP A 237 5.89 18.15 -5.02
N GLU A 238 5.20 19.29 -5.03
CA GLU A 238 5.73 20.53 -4.46
C GLU A 238 5.95 20.38 -2.95
N TRP A 239 4.95 19.86 -2.23
CA TRP A 239 5.06 19.60 -0.80
C TRP A 239 6.21 18.63 -0.49
N PHE A 240 6.35 17.54 -1.26
CA PHE A 240 7.44 16.58 -1.11
C PHE A 240 8.80 17.25 -1.31
N PHE A 241 8.96 18.04 -2.38
CA PHE A 241 10.22 18.73 -2.63
C PHE A 241 10.53 19.81 -1.60
N VAL A 242 9.53 20.48 -1.01
CA VAL A 242 9.74 21.40 0.12
C VAL A 242 10.34 20.63 1.31
N GLN A 243 9.83 19.44 1.64
CA GLN A 243 10.39 18.63 2.72
C GLN A 243 11.82 18.15 2.39
N ILE A 244 12.05 17.72 1.15
CA ILE A 244 13.38 17.34 0.67
C ILE A 244 14.36 18.50 0.80
N LYS A 245 14.00 19.71 0.32
CA LYS A 245 14.86 20.89 0.40
C LYS A 245 15.15 21.29 1.84
N GLY A 246 14.14 21.22 2.71
CA GLY A 246 14.32 21.50 4.14
C GLY A 246 15.22 20.48 4.85
N THR A 247 15.24 19.24 4.39
CA THR A 247 15.99 18.14 5.01
C THR A 247 17.42 18.02 4.48
N PHE A 248 17.62 18.16 3.16
CA PHE A 248 18.89 17.89 2.48
C PHE A 248 19.56 19.13 1.88
N GLY A 249 18.88 20.29 1.91
CA GLY A 249 19.38 21.52 1.30
C GLY A 249 19.61 21.41 -0.21
N VAL A 250 20.57 22.19 -0.70
CA VAL A 250 21.10 22.13 -2.07
C VAL A 250 22.61 22.04 -2.00
N ARG A 251 23.20 21.12 -2.76
CA ARG A 251 24.66 20.91 -2.84
C ARG A 251 25.21 21.35 -4.18
N GLU A 252 26.50 21.70 -4.22
CA GLU A 252 27.17 21.99 -5.49
C GLU A 252 27.09 20.79 -6.43
N GLY A 253 26.77 21.07 -7.71
CA GLY A 253 26.63 20.04 -8.73
C GLY A 253 25.42 19.13 -8.54
N MET A 254 24.49 19.48 -7.64
CA MET A 254 23.27 18.71 -7.42
C MET A 254 22.42 18.62 -8.68
N CYS A 255 21.82 17.48 -8.96
CA CYS A 255 20.76 17.36 -9.96
C CYS A 255 19.65 16.41 -9.50
N ILE A 256 18.45 16.63 -10.04
CA ILE A 256 17.28 15.79 -9.78
C ILE A 256 16.96 15.00 -11.05
N VAL A 257 16.86 13.67 -10.96
CA VAL A 257 16.50 12.78 -12.06
C VAL A 257 15.12 12.17 -11.79
N SER A 258 14.20 12.24 -12.75
CA SER A 258 12.86 11.65 -12.59
C SER A 258 12.26 11.16 -13.89
N ALA A 259 11.09 10.52 -13.80
CA ALA A 259 10.20 10.36 -14.95
C ALA A 259 9.77 11.71 -15.53
N ARG A 260 9.36 11.73 -16.81
CA ARG A 260 8.81 12.92 -17.49
C ARG A 260 7.33 13.11 -17.09
N ASN A 261 7.09 13.43 -15.83
CA ASN A 261 5.78 13.83 -15.29
C ASN A 261 5.78 15.36 -15.12
N GLU A 262 4.71 16.00 -15.62
CA GLU A 262 4.54 17.47 -15.58
C GLU A 262 4.49 18.01 -14.15
N SER A 263 3.88 17.26 -13.23
CA SER A 263 3.82 17.65 -11.82
C SER A 263 5.19 17.68 -11.14
N ILE A 264 6.06 16.73 -11.47
CA ILE A 264 7.46 16.74 -10.99
C ILE A 264 8.20 17.94 -11.56
N PHE A 265 8.02 18.23 -12.85
CA PHE A 265 8.68 19.36 -13.50
C PHE A 265 8.25 20.70 -12.87
N ASN A 266 6.95 20.90 -12.68
CA ASN A 266 6.41 22.12 -12.05
C ASN A 266 6.96 22.29 -10.63
N ALA A 267 6.92 21.22 -9.83
CA ALA A 267 7.39 21.24 -8.46
C ALA A 267 8.92 21.46 -8.38
N THR A 268 9.70 20.86 -9.27
CA THR A 268 11.16 21.08 -9.33
C THR A 268 11.47 22.53 -9.69
N LYS A 269 10.76 23.11 -10.67
CA LYS A 269 10.92 24.52 -11.07
C LYS A 269 10.57 25.48 -9.93
N ALA A 270 9.53 25.17 -9.14
CA ALA A 270 9.11 25.99 -8.02
C ALA A 270 10.09 25.92 -6.83
N VAL A 271 10.52 24.72 -6.45
CA VAL A 271 11.28 24.50 -5.21
C VAL A 271 12.80 24.57 -5.43
N PHE A 272 13.27 24.11 -6.59
CA PHE A 272 14.68 24.01 -6.95
C PHE A 272 14.99 24.71 -8.29
N PRO A 273 14.75 26.03 -8.43
CA PRO A 273 14.88 26.74 -9.70
C PRO A 273 16.30 26.67 -10.31
N GLU A 274 17.33 26.54 -9.47
CA GLU A 274 18.73 26.50 -9.89
C GLU A 274 19.29 25.08 -10.02
N VAL A 275 18.57 24.05 -9.54
CA VAL A 275 19.03 22.66 -9.63
C VAL A 275 18.59 22.06 -10.96
N PRO A 276 19.53 21.54 -11.78
CA PRO A 276 19.17 20.94 -13.05
C PRO A 276 18.25 19.73 -12.88
N HIS A 277 17.07 19.81 -13.50
CA HIS A 277 16.14 18.69 -13.63
C HIS A 277 16.44 17.87 -14.89
N CYS A 278 16.79 16.62 -14.64
CA CYS A 278 17.16 15.62 -15.63
C CYS A 278 16.02 14.62 -15.83
N ILE A 279 15.79 14.24 -17.09
CA ILE A 279 14.75 13.29 -17.46
C ILE A 279 15.36 11.90 -17.62
N CYS A 280 14.71 10.90 -17.03
CA CYS A 280 15.04 9.49 -17.23
C CYS A 280 14.93 9.13 -18.73
N THR A 281 16.05 8.66 -19.30
CA THR A 281 16.16 8.30 -20.72
C THR A 281 15.22 7.16 -21.11
N PHE A 282 14.94 6.21 -20.22
CA PHE A 282 13.99 5.13 -20.48
C PHE A 282 12.54 5.63 -20.53
N HIS A 283 12.17 6.58 -19.66
CA HIS A 283 10.87 7.24 -19.70
C HIS A 283 10.72 8.13 -20.92
N LEU A 284 11.78 8.85 -21.31
CA LEU A 284 11.81 9.58 -22.56
C LEU A 284 11.64 8.66 -23.76
N TRP A 285 12.32 7.51 -23.78
CA TRP A 285 12.15 6.49 -24.81
C TRP A 285 10.71 5.98 -24.91
N LYS A 286 10.03 5.71 -23.79
CA LYS A 286 8.60 5.33 -23.79
C LYS A 286 7.74 6.38 -24.49
N ASN A 287 8.04 7.67 -24.27
CA ASN A 287 7.33 8.77 -24.94
C ASN A 287 7.64 8.81 -26.45
N VAL A 288 8.93 8.73 -26.83
CA VAL A 288 9.35 8.64 -28.24
C VAL A 288 8.67 7.45 -28.94
N LYS A 289 8.67 6.28 -28.32
CA LYS A 289 7.99 5.07 -28.82
C LYS A 289 6.50 5.31 -29.05
N ARG A 290 5.83 6.02 -28.14
CA ARG A 290 4.39 6.34 -28.23
C ARG A 290 4.10 7.37 -29.32
N THR A 291 4.97 8.36 -29.52
CA THR A 291 4.80 9.42 -30.53
C THR A 291 5.14 8.92 -31.93
N PHE A 292 6.26 8.20 -32.09
CA PHE A 292 6.78 7.74 -33.37
C PHE A 292 6.49 6.24 -33.59
N LYS A 293 5.23 5.83 -33.40
CA LYS A 293 4.82 4.41 -33.38
C LYS A 293 5.27 3.62 -34.62
N LYS A 294 5.28 4.24 -35.80
CA LYS A 294 5.66 3.56 -37.06
C LYS A 294 7.15 3.20 -37.10
N HIS A 295 8.02 4.07 -36.60
CA HIS A 295 9.47 3.95 -36.76
C HIS A 295 10.21 3.56 -35.47
N HIS A 296 9.50 3.42 -34.34
CA HIS A 296 10.12 3.20 -33.03
C HIS A 296 11.08 1.99 -32.96
N LYS A 297 10.89 0.94 -33.76
CA LYS A 297 11.81 -0.22 -33.73
C LYS A 297 13.19 0.17 -34.25
N GLN A 298 13.24 0.93 -35.35
CA GLN A 298 14.49 1.40 -35.97
C GLN A 298 15.15 2.52 -35.16
N LEU A 299 14.35 3.36 -34.50
CA LEU A 299 14.85 4.47 -33.69
C LEU A 299 15.47 4.04 -32.35
N LYS A 300 15.13 2.86 -31.83
CA LYS A 300 15.45 2.46 -30.44
C LYS A 300 16.93 2.51 -30.13
N ASP A 301 17.73 1.78 -30.88
CA ASP A 301 19.15 1.61 -30.55
C ASP A 301 19.93 2.89 -30.80
N ILE A 302 19.56 3.63 -31.86
CA ILE A 302 20.12 4.95 -32.18
C ILE A 302 19.77 5.97 -31.09
N PHE A 303 18.53 5.98 -30.59
CA PHE A 303 18.13 6.86 -29.49
C PHE A 303 18.96 6.63 -28.23
N PHE A 304 19.19 5.37 -27.84
CA PHE A 304 20.01 5.08 -26.67
C PHE A 304 21.50 5.34 -26.91
N ALA A 305 22.00 5.23 -28.14
CA ALA A 305 23.35 5.65 -28.50
C ALA A 305 23.50 7.18 -28.43
N LEU A 306 22.54 7.90 -29.00
CA LEU A 306 22.41 9.36 -28.96
C LEU A 306 22.41 9.89 -27.51
N ALA A 307 21.53 9.37 -26.66
CA ALA A 307 21.41 9.81 -25.27
C ALA A 307 22.70 9.58 -24.45
N ARG A 308 23.45 8.53 -24.77
CA ARG A 308 24.70 8.15 -24.07
C ARG A 308 25.96 8.72 -24.71
N ALA A 309 25.86 9.43 -25.84
CA ALA A 309 26.99 10.00 -26.55
C ALA A 309 27.85 10.87 -25.60
N TYR A 310 29.16 10.65 -25.66
CA TYR A 310 30.14 11.36 -24.83
C TYR A 310 30.49 12.75 -25.36
N THR A 311 30.45 12.92 -26.68
CA THR A 311 30.80 14.17 -27.35
C THR A 311 29.64 14.69 -28.17
N ILE A 312 29.65 15.99 -28.42
CA ILE A 312 28.66 16.65 -29.26
C ILE A 312 28.74 16.10 -30.70
N GLU A 313 29.92 15.81 -31.24
CA GLU A 313 30.01 15.27 -32.61
C GLU A 313 29.32 13.90 -32.73
N LYS A 314 29.53 13.00 -31.76
CA LYS A 314 28.84 11.70 -31.74
C LYS A 314 27.33 11.85 -31.53
N PHE A 315 26.91 12.83 -30.75
CA PHE A 315 25.50 13.14 -30.58
C PHE A 315 24.89 13.57 -31.93
N GLU A 316 25.46 14.56 -32.60
CA GLU A 316 24.95 15.07 -33.88
C GLU A 316 24.98 14.00 -34.99
N TYR A 317 25.98 13.13 -34.98
CA TYR A 317 26.00 11.95 -35.84
C TYR A 317 24.77 11.06 -35.62
N HIS A 318 24.50 10.65 -34.37
CA HIS A 318 23.33 9.82 -34.08
C HIS A 318 22.00 10.56 -34.32
N MET A 319 21.95 11.88 -34.11
CA MET A 319 20.77 12.69 -34.42
C MET A 319 20.48 12.65 -35.93
N THR A 320 21.52 12.82 -36.75
CA THR A 320 21.42 12.71 -38.21
C THR A 320 20.90 11.33 -38.63
N GLU A 321 21.41 10.25 -38.03
CA GLU A 321 20.92 8.90 -38.28
C GLU A 321 19.44 8.72 -37.89
N MET A 322 18.99 9.31 -36.78
CA MET A 322 17.56 9.31 -36.42
C MET A 322 16.71 10.11 -37.42
N CYS A 323 17.19 11.26 -37.89
CA CYS A 323 16.47 12.10 -38.86
C CYS A 323 16.30 11.44 -40.23
N LYS A 324 17.23 10.57 -40.65
CA LYS A 324 17.08 9.76 -41.86
C LYS A 324 15.89 8.79 -41.78
N ILE A 325 15.53 8.35 -40.58
CA ILE A 325 14.40 7.45 -40.34
C ILE A 325 13.10 8.26 -40.17
N ASP A 326 13.11 9.28 -39.31
CA ASP A 326 11.98 10.15 -39.10
C ASP A 326 12.44 11.57 -38.71
N PRO A 327 12.41 12.55 -39.62
CA PRO A 327 12.96 13.89 -39.36
C PRO A 327 12.21 14.66 -38.27
N ARG A 328 10.99 14.24 -37.90
CA ARG A 328 10.20 14.87 -36.84
C ARG A 328 10.77 14.61 -35.43
N VAL A 329 11.71 13.68 -35.28
CA VAL A 329 12.31 13.35 -33.97
C VAL A 329 13.19 14.45 -33.42
N GLN A 330 13.94 15.15 -34.28
CA GLN A 330 14.85 16.22 -33.86
C GLN A 330 14.12 17.41 -33.23
N PRO A 331 13.12 18.05 -33.88
CA PRO A 331 12.41 19.15 -33.25
C PRO A 331 11.70 18.72 -31.96
N TYR A 332 11.15 17.51 -31.90
CA TYR A 332 10.53 16.96 -30.69
C TYR A 332 11.52 16.81 -29.53
N LEU A 333 12.73 16.28 -29.79
CA LEU A 333 13.75 16.11 -28.76
C LEU A 333 14.41 17.43 -28.36
N PHE A 334 14.52 18.37 -29.30
CA PHE A 334 15.04 19.71 -29.07
C PHE A 334 14.14 20.52 -28.15
N GLU A 335 12.82 20.48 -28.37
CA GLU A 335 11.82 21.15 -27.52
C GLU A 335 11.88 20.68 -26.05
N ILE A 336 12.29 19.43 -25.81
CA ILE A 336 12.46 18.88 -24.46
C ILE A 336 13.71 19.45 -23.75
N GLY A 337 14.71 19.91 -24.51
CA GLY A 337 16.01 20.38 -24.00
C GLY A 337 17.03 19.25 -23.91
N TYR A 338 18.03 19.27 -24.80
CA TYR A 338 19.07 18.23 -24.87
C TYR A 338 19.85 18.07 -23.57
N GLU A 339 20.06 19.15 -22.82
CA GLU A 339 20.75 19.17 -21.54
C GLU A 339 20.05 18.32 -20.46
N ARG A 340 18.74 18.11 -20.59
CA ARG A 340 17.93 17.39 -19.59
C ARG A 340 18.05 15.89 -19.73
N TRP A 341 18.32 15.37 -20.93
CA TRP A 341 18.24 13.92 -21.20
C TRP A 341 19.45 13.34 -21.92
N SER A 342 20.27 14.15 -22.60
CA SER A 342 21.50 13.68 -23.23
C SER A 342 22.71 13.85 -22.31
N ARG A 343 23.70 12.97 -22.46
CA ARG A 343 24.97 13.10 -21.73
C ARG A 343 25.82 14.23 -22.29
N ALA A 344 25.94 14.32 -23.62
CA ALA A 344 26.80 15.29 -24.30
C ALA A 344 26.47 16.75 -23.97
N TYR A 345 25.18 17.10 -23.84
CA TYR A 345 24.73 18.47 -23.50
C TYR A 345 24.45 18.69 -22.01
N SER A 346 24.67 17.68 -21.17
CA SER A 346 24.31 17.79 -19.75
C SER A 346 25.17 18.85 -19.06
N LYS A 347 24.52 19.76 -18.32
CA LYS A 347 25.21 20.77 -17.51
C LYS A 347 25.75 20.23 -16.19
N VAL A 348 25.48 18.97 -15.87
CA VAL A 348 25.85 18.32 -14.61
C VAL A 348 26.63 17.05 -14.86
N LYS A 349 27.57 16.74 -13.95
CA LYS A 349 28.38 15.51 -13.99
C LYS A 349 27.55 14.29 -13.55
N ARG A 350 26.44 14.01 -14.24
CA ARG A 350 25.60 12.84 -13.94
C ARG A 350 26.17 11.50 -14.39
N SER A 351 27.27 11.53 -15.17
CA SER A 351 28.11 10.46 -15.75
C SER A 351 27.43 9.13 -16.17
N MET A 352 26.67 8.48 -15.30
CA MET A 352 25.97 7.21 -15.51
C MET A 352 24.50 7.18 -15.05
N VAL A 353 24.04 8.13 -14.22
CA VAL A 353 22.65 8.16 -13.72
C VAL A 353 21.74 8.84 -14.75
N MET A 354 21.50 8.10 -15.83
CA MET A 354 20.65 8.52 -16.95
C MET A 354 19.21 7.99 -16.84
N THR A 355 18.92 7.20 -15.80
CA THR A 355 17.64 6.52 -15.60
C THR A 355 17.14 6.69 -14.17
N SER A 356 15.85 6.48 -13.98
CA SER A 356 15.18 6.39 -12.67
C SER A 356 15.30 5.00 -12.03
N ASN A 357 16.17 4.13 -12.56
CA ASN A 357 16.22 2.70 -12.18
C ASN A 357 16.39 2.48 -10.68
N ILE A 358 17.13 3.34 -9.98
CA ILE A 358 17.36 3.15 -8.54
C ILE A 358 16.08 3.39 -7.74
N ALA A 359 15.28 4.39 -8.10
CA ALA A 359 14.00 4.66 -7.45
C ALA A 359 12.96 3.59 -7.85
N GLU A 360 12.95 3.19 -9.13
CA GLU A 360 12.12 2.08 -9.62
C GLU A 360 12.47 0.75 -8.91
N SER A 361 13.75 0.49 -8.63
CA SER A 361 14.19 -0.71 -7.93
C SER A 361 13.71 -0.74 -6.48
N ILE A 362 13.74 0.40 -5.78
CA ILE A 362 13.18 0.50 -4.44
C ILE A 362 11.65 0.33 -4.50
N ASN A 363 10.97 0.98 -5.45
CA ASN A 363 9.53 0.80 -5.68
C ASN A 363 9.15 -0.66 -5.98
N ALA A 364 10.02 -1.41 -6.65
CA ALA A 364 9.86 -2.84 -6.91
C ALA A 364 10.08 -3.68 -5.65
N ALA A 365 11.12 -3.39 -4.84
CA ALA A 365 11.36 -4.05 -3.56
C ALA A 365 10.20 -3.84 -2.56
N ASN A 366 9.49 -2.72 -2.69
CA ASN A 366 8.33 -2.37 -1.86
C ASN A 366 6.98 -2.82 -2.42
N LYS A 367 6.96 -3.59 -3.51
CA LYS A 367 5.72 -3.94 -4.22
C LYS A 367 4.66 -4.60 -3.34
N ASP A 368 5.08 -5.49 -2.44
CA ASP A 368 4.18 -6.22 -1.54
C ASP A 368 3.79 -5.36 -0.32
N ALA A 369 4.72 -4.55 0.17
CA ALA A 369 4.47 -3.62 1.28
C ALA A 369 3.42 -2.56 0.93
N ARG A 370 3.27 -2.20 -0.34
CA ARG A 370 2.23 -1.25 -0.82
C ARG A 370 0.79 -1.75 -0.69
N GLU A 371 0.59 -3.03 -0.37
CA GLU A 371 -0.72 -3.61 -0.04
C GLU A 371 -1.00 -3.60 1.47
N LEU A 372 -0.02 -3.21 2.28
CA LEU A 372 -0.15 -3.07 3.72
C LEU A 372 -0.86 -1.75 4.07
N GLN A 373 -1.37 -1.70 5.29
CA GLN A 373 -1.87 -0.45 5.87
C GLN A 373 -0.73 0.52 6.11
N VAL A 374 -1.04 1.82 6.20
CA VAL A 374 -0.06 2.91 6.22
C VAL A 374 1.04 2.68 7.25
N MET A 375 0.67 2.29 8.48
CA MET A 375 1.62 2.02 9.56
C MET A 375 2.60 0.90 9.22
N ARG A 376 2.09 -0.24 8.77
CA ARG A 376 2.90 -1.40 8.40
C ARG A 376 3.76 -1.13 7.18
N LEU A 377 3.29 -0.31 6.25
CA LEU A 377 4.08 0.18 5.13
C LEU A 377 5.25 1.05 5.64
N LEU A 378 4.99 2.02 6.52
CA LEU A 378 6.04 2.90 7.05
C LEU A 378 7.07 2.14 7.89
N GLU A 379 6.64 1.17 8.70
CA GLU A 379 7.53 0.27 9.45
C GLU A 379 8.39 -0.56 8.49
N TYR A 380 7.77 -1.15 7.45
CA TYR A 380 8.52 -1.91 6.44
C TYR A 380 9.57 -1.04 5.75
N MET A 381 9.19 0.18 5.35
CA MET A 381 10.11 1.13 4.74
C MET A 381 11.24 1.47 5.68
N THR A 382 10.93 1.81 6.94
CA THR A 382 11.93 2.15 7.96
C THR A 382 12.94 1.01 8.14
N ASN A 383 12.45 -0.23 8.28
CA ASN A 383 13.31 -1.40 8.42
C ASN A 383 14.15 -1.67 7.17
N LEU A 384 13.61 -1.46 5.98
CA LEU A 384 14.36 -1.61 4.73
C LEU A 384 15.54 -0.63 4.66
N LEU A 385 15.40 0.57 5.24
CA LEU A 385 16.44 1.59 5.25
C LEU A 385 17.47 1.44 6.37
N GLN A 386 17.16 0.64 7.40
CA GLN A 386 18.04 0.38 8.54
C GLN A 386 18.91 -0.88 8.36
N GLN A 387 18.65 -1.69 7.33
CA GLN A 387 19.48 -2.84 6.93
C GLN A 387 20.64 -2.38 6.05
#